data_AF-A0A9P1F4E7-F1
#
_entry.id   AF-A0A9P1F4E7-F1
#
_cell.length_a   1.000
_cell.length_b   1.000
_cell.length_c   1.000
_cell.angle_alpha   90.00
_cell.angle_beta   90.00
_cell.angle_gamma   90.00
#
_symmetry.space_group_name_H-M   'P 1'
#
loop_
_entity.id
_entity.type
_entity.pdbx_description
1 polymer ?
#
loop_
_entity_poly.entity_id
_entity_poly.type
_entity_poly.pdbx_seq_one_letter_code
_entity_poly.pdbx_strand_id
1 'polypeptide(L)'
;MKFFLLLLLLLLLLLVSTATSSSDPFGCSTEDLQLTATCRPKLAKLTDEMKRSPLNSGFPPPETLQKMSGYCREAMDCVSAAKCEAIKEKMSKFGKMCKTIDFMAGPYAQCAAKLKASHDKTECITWYFSDKSKMSTEQKCAQFKAKKACIEKDFGKSCGDATLKSFQQNMDYVSKFVGCPVH
;
A
#
# COMPACT_ATOMS: atom_id res chain seq x y z
N MET A 1 34.99 -44.64 -41.35
CA MET A 1 33.85 -43.74 -41.64
C MET A 1 32.76 -43.75 -40.57
N LYS A 2 32.27 -44.91 -40.09
CA LYS A 2 31.19 -44.98 -39.07
C LYS A 2 31.53 -44.30 -37.73
N PHE A 3 32.76 -44.41 -37.27
CA PHE A 3 33.22 -43.79 -36.02
C PHE A 3 33.26 -42.24 -36.09
N PHE A 4 33.56 -41.71 -37.27
CA PHE A 4 33.64 -40.27 -37.52
C PHE A 4 32.24 -39.63 -37.55
N LEU A 5 31.25 -40.34 -38.11
CA LEU A 5 29.84 -39.92 -38.09
C LEU A 5 29.25 -39.91 -36.67
N LEU A 6 29.59 -40.90 -35.84
CA LEU A 6 29.16 -40.95 -34.44
C LEU A 6 29.75 -39.80 -33.61
N LEU A 7 31.03 -39.47 -33.84
CA LEU A 7 31.69 -38.35 -33.15
C LEU A 7 31.06 -36.99 -33.55
N LEU A 8 30.73 -36.80 -34.84
CA LEU A 8 30.06 -35.61 -35.33
C LEU A 8 28.63 -35.46 -34.77
N LEU A 9 27.89 -36.56 -34.65
CA LEU A 9 26.54 -36.55 -34.05
C LEU A 9 26.58 -36.21 -32.56
N LEU A 10 27.58 -36.71 -31.82
CA LEU A 10 27.79 -36.35 -30.40
C LEU A 10 28.19 -34.87 -30.24
N LEU A 11 29.02 -34.33 -31.12
CA LEU A 11 29.38 -32.91 -31.15
C LEU A 11 28.17 -32.01 -31.49
N LEU A 12 27.31 -32.43 -32.42
CA LEU A 12 26.06 -31.74 -32.74
C LEU A 12 25.06 -31.76 -31.57
N LEU A 13 24.96 -32.87 -30.84
CA LEU A 13 24.11 -32.98 -29.64
C LEU A 13 24.63 -32.12 -28.46
N LEU A 14 25.95 -31.98 -28.32
CA LEU A 14 26.56 -31.09 -27.33
C LEU A 14 26.36 -29.60 -27.69
N LEU A 15 26.35 -29.24 -28.98
CA LEU A 15 26.10 -27.87 -29.45
C LEU A 15 24.64 -27.41 -29.31
N VAL A 16 23.67 -28.33 -29.27
CA VAL A 16 22.24 -28.00 -29.08
C VAL A 16 21.89 -27.71 -27.62
N SER A 17 22.76 -28.11 -26.67
CA SER A 17 22.52 -27.92 -25.24
C SER A 17 22.85 -26.50 -24.72
N THR A 18 23.37 -25.61 -25.56
CA THR A 18 23.52 -24.19 -25.23
C THR A 18 22.42 -23.35 -25.88
N ALA A 19 21.18 -23.81 -25.79
CA ALA A 19 20.05 -22.89 -25.80
C ALA A 19 20.13 -22.11 -24.49
N THR A 20 20.76 -20.94 -24.55
CA THR A 20 20.86 -19.95 -23.49
C THR A 20 19.52 -19.79 -22.79
N SER A 21 19.39 -20.37 -21.59
CA SER A 21 18.52 -19.77 -20.59
C SER A 21 19.12 -18.40 -20.34
N SER A 22 18.51 -17.36 -20.90
CA SER A 22 18.78 -15.98 -20.52
C SER A 22 18.41 -15.88 -19.04
N SER A 23 19.36 -16.21 -18.18
CA SER A 23 19.23 -16.05 -16.73
C SER A 23 19.29 -14.56 -16.48
N ASP A 24 18.14 -13.91 -16.64
CA ASP A 24 17.89 -12.63 -16.01
C ASP A 24 18.28 -12.78 -14.53
N PRO A 25 19.04 -11.83 -13.94
CA PRO A 25 19.53 -11.93 -12.57
C PRO A 25 18.42 -12.12 -11.52
N PHE A 26 17.15 -11.92 -11.89
CA PHE A 26 15.98 -12.13 -11.03
C PHE A 26 15.17 -13.39 -11.34
N GLY A 27 15.54 -14.16 -12.38
CA GLY A 27 14.84 -15.40 -12.77
C GLY A 27 13.42 -15.19 -13.28
N CYS A 28 13.06 -13.98 -13.74
CA CYS A 28 11.74 -13.69 -14.29
C CYS A 28 11.63 -14.10 -15.77
N SER A 29 10.41 -14.42 -16.23
CA SER A 29 10.15 -14.67 -17.66
C SER A 29 10.12 -13.38 -18.48
N THR A 30 10.26 -13.49 -19.80
CA THR A 30 10.19 -12.32 -20.70
C THR A 30 8.81 -11.66 -20.63
N GLU A 31 7.74 -12.45 -20.48
CA GLU A 31 6.37 -11.96 -20.35
C GLU A 31 6.20 -11.13 -19.08
N ASP A 32 6.77 -11.58 -17.96
CA ASP A 32 6.74 -10.84 -16.70
C ASP A 32 7.50 -9.51 -16.81
N LEU A 33 8.66 -9.50 -17.48
CA LEU A 33 9.42 -8.28 -17.72
C LEU A 33 8.65 -7.30 -18.62
N GLN A 34 8.04 -7.80 -19.70
CA GLN A 34 7.19 -6.99 -20.59
C GLN A 34 5.96 -6.44 -19.87
N LEU A 35 5.35 -7.23 -18.98
CA LEU A 35 4.23 -6.79 -18.15
C LEU A 35 4.65 -5.60 -17.28
N THR A 36 5.79 -5.69 -16.57
CA THR A 36 6.26 -4.57 -15.75
C THR A 36 6.60 -3.33 -16.57
N ALA A 37 7.16 -3.48 -17.77
CA ALA A 37 7.41 -2.37 -18.68
C ALA A 37 6.09 -1.69 -19.10
N THR A 38 5.07 -2.48 -19.41
CA THR A 38 3.73 -1.98 -19.82
C THR A 38 2.97 -1.34 -18.65
N CYS A 39 3.14 -1.83 -17.43
CA CYS A 39 2.50 -1.28 -16.23
C CYS A 39 3.24 -0.08 -15.63
N ARG A 40 4.51 0.15 -16.01
CA ARG A 40 5.34 1.25 -15.49
C ARG A 40 4.67 2.62 -15.56
N PRO A 41 3.99 3.03 -16.66
CA PRO A 41 3.31 4.31 -16.71
C PRO A 41 2.18 4.43 -15.67
N LYS A 42 1.48 3.34 -15.35
CA LYS A 42 0.41 3.33 -14.33
C LYS A 42 0.98 3.50 -12.92
N LEU A 43 2.10 2.84 -12.63
CA LEU A 43 2.87 3.03 -11.39
C LEU A 43 3.40 4.47 -11.26
N ALA A 44 3.83 5.07 -12.37
CA ALA A 44 4.34 6.44 -12.41
C ALA A 44 3.25 7.47 -12.05
N LYS A 45 1.99 7.28 -12.49
CA LYS A 45 0.86 8.18 -12.14
C LYS A 45 0.72 8.40 -10.64
N LEU A 46 0.77 7.31 -9.85
CA LEU A 46 0.70 7.43 -8.39
C LEU A 46 1.92 8.19 -7.83
N THR A 47 3.11 7.84 -8.31
CA THR A 47 4.36 8.47 -7.87
C THR A 47 4.35 9.98 -8.13
N ASP A 48 3.86 10.40 -9.29
CA ASP A 48 3.78 11.80 -9.66
C ASP A 48 2.71 12.55 -8.86
N GLU A 49 1.58 11.91 -8.58
CA GLU A 49 0.56 12.49 -7.70
C GLU A 49 1.08 12.65 -6.26
N MET A 50 1.81 11.65 -5.73
CA MET A 50 2.42 11.73 -4.40
C MET A 50 3.52 12.79 -4.31
N LYS A 51 4.25 13.05 -5.41
CA LYS A 51 5.20 14.18 -5.47
C LYS A 51 4.49 15.53 -5.44
N ARG A 52 3.35 15.65 -6.14
CA ARG A 52 2.54 16.88 -6.17
C ARG A 52 1.79 17.12 -4.86
N SER A 53 1.39 16.06 -4.18
CA SER A 53 0.63 16.13 -2.93
C SER A 53 1.19 15.14 -1.90
N PRO A 54 2.32 15.46 -1.26
CA PRO A 54 3.00 14.56 -0.35
C PRO A 54 2.13 14.26 0.89
N LEU A 55 1.96 12.97 1.22
CA LEU A 55 1.20 12.52 2.39
C LEU A 55 1.81 12.96 3.73
N ASN A 56 3.07 13.43 3.74
CA ASN A 56 3.77 13.92 4.92
C ASN A 56 3.60 15.43 5.17
N SER A 57 3.00 16.17 4.24
CA SER A 57 2.80 17.62 4.34
C SER A 57 1.47 18.04 4.99
N GLY A 58 0.64 17.07 5.35
CA GLY A 58 -0.71 17.25 5.86
C GLY A 58 -1.65 16.18 5.31
N PHE A 59 -2.92 16.23 5.72
CA PHE A 59 -3.95 15.36 5.15
C PHE A 59 -4.35 15.91 3.78
N PRO A 60 -4.09 15.22 2.66
CA PRO A 60 -4.44 15.74 1.34
C PRO A 60 -5.96 15.89 1.20
N PRO A 61 -6.44 16.72 0.26
CA PRO A 61 -7.87 16.82 -0.04
C PRO A 61 -8.47 15.44 -0.36
N PRO A 62 -9.74 15.19 0.01
CA PRO A 62 -10.41 13.92 -0.29
C PRO A 62 -10.35 13.53 -1.77
N GLU A 63 -10.48 14.51 -2.68
CA GLU A 63 -10.38 14.30 -4.12
C GLU A 63 -9.02 13.78 -4.55
N THR A 64 -7.94 14.32 -3.99
CA THR A 64 -6.56 13.87 -4.22
C THR A 64 -6.38 12.43 -3.73
N LEU A 65 -6.90 12.09 -2.56
CA LEU A 65 -6.81 10.73 -2.01
C LEU A 65 -7.61 9.72 -2.84
N GLN A 66 -8.80 10.09 -3.30
CA GLN A 66 -9.61 9.28 -4.22
C GLN A 66 -8.89 9.04 -5.55
N LYS A 67 -8.25 10.07 -6.09
CA LYS A 67 -7.44 9.97 -7.30
C LYS A 67 -6.23 9.05 -7.11
N MET A 68 -5.50 9.18 -6.00
CA MET A 68 -4.38 8.29 -5.65
C MET A 68 -4.85 6.85 -5.47
N SER A 69 -5.99 6.62 -4.80
CA SER A 69 -6.64 5.30 -4.66
C SER A 69 -6.98 4.69 -6.01
N GLY A 70 -7.50 5.51 -6.95
CA GLY A 70 -7.72 5.10 -8.34
C GLY A 70 -6.43 4.63 -9.04
N TYR A 71 -5.34 5.40 -8.93
CA TYR A 71 -4.05 5.00 -9.50
C TYR A 71 -3.46 3.75 -8.87
N CYS A 72 -3.69 3.56 -7.58
CA CYS A 72 -3.33 2.33 -6.87
C CYS A 72 -4.01 1.10 -7.47
N ARG A 73 -5.34 1.15 -7.65
CA ARG A 73 -6.09 0.05 -8.29
C ARG A 73 -5.60 -0.18 -9.72
N GLU A 74 -5.50 0.87 -10.52
CA GLU A 74 -5.03 0.77 -11.92
C GLU A 74 -3.65 0.10 -12.03
N ALA A 75 -2.73 0.44 -11.12
CA ALA A 75 -1.38 -0.12 -11.11
C ALA A 75 -1.35 -1.56 -10.60
N MET A 76 -2.06 -1.87 -9.51
CA MET A 76 -2.12 -3.21 -8.92
C MET A 76 -2.80 -4.20 -9.86
N ASP A 77 -3.90 -3.81 -10.50
CA ASP A 77 -4.63 -4.64 -11.45
C ASP A 77 -3.74 -4.95 -12.66
N CYS A 78 -2.96 -3.98 -13.14
CA CYS A 78 -2.08 -4.17 -14.29
C CYS A 78 -1.03 -5.26 -14.04
N VAL A 79 -0.41 -5.27 -12.86
CA VAL A 79 0.66 -6.23 -12.54
C VAL A 79 0.14 -7.54 -11.93
N SER A 80 -1.18 -7.68 -11.76
CA SER A 80 -1.79 -8.82 -11.06
C SER A 80 -1.49 -10.18 -11.70
N ALA A 81 -1.22 -10.21 -13.01
CA ALA A 81 -0.88 -11.41 -13.75
C ALA A 81 0.60 -11.85 -13.62
N ALA A 82 1.45 -11.05 -12.95
CA ALA A 82 2.87 -11.35 -12.81
C ALA A 82 3.11 -12.65 -12.04
N LYS A 83 3.93 -13.54 -12.60
CA LYS A 83 4.26 -14.83 -11.98
C LYS A 83 5.58 -14.78 -11.20
N CYS A 84 6.52 -13.93 -11.61
CA CYS A 84 7.82 -13.80 -10.97
C CYS A 84 7.72 -13.32 -9.52
N GLU A 85 8.36 -14.05 -8.61
CA GLU A 85 8.36 -13.75 -7.18
C GLU A 85 9.02 -12.41 -6.84
N ALA A 86 10.10 -12.03 -7.54
CA ALA A 86 10.75 -10.74 -7.34
C ALA A 86 9.80 -9.56 -7.64
N ILE A 87 8.92 -9.71 -8.64
CA ILE A 87 7.90 -8.70 -8.97
C ILE A 87 6.83 -8.70 -7.88
N LYS A 88 6.31 -9.87 -7.48
CA LYS A 88 5.31 -9.97 -6.41
C LYS A 88 5.81 -9.37 -5.09
N GLU A 89 7.07 -9.60 -4.72
CA GLU A 89 7.66 -9.05 -3.50
C GLU A 89 7.72 -7.50 -3.56
N LYS A 90 8.21 -6.94 -4.67
CA LYS A 90 8.21 -5.48 -4.87
C LYS A 90 6.78 -4.92 -4.82
N MET A 91 5.83 -5.60 -5.45
CA MET A 91 4.43 -5.19 -5.47
C MET A 91 3.73 -5.36 -4.13
N SER A 92 4.19 -6.24 -3.25
CA SER A 92 3.67 -6.36 -1.87
C SER A 92 3.88 -5.07 -1.07
N LYS A 93 5.07 -4.45 -1.18
CA LYS A 93 5.36 -3.16 -0.53
C LYS A 93 4.48 -2.04 -1.09
N PHE A 94 4.35 -1.98 -2.42
CA PHE A 94 3.47 -1.03 -3.10
C PHE A 94 1.99 -1.24 -2.71
N GLY A 95 1.55 -2.48 -2.61
CA GLY A 95 0.20 -2.84 -2.18
C GLY A 95 -0.11 -2.38 -0.75
N LYS A 96 0.85 -2.46 0.19
CA LYS A 96 0.69 -1.90 1.55
C LYS A 96 0.49 -0.38 1.54
N MET A 97 1.26 0.33 0.72
CA MET A 97 1.08 1.76 0.52
C MET A 97 -0.30 2.06 -0.08
N CYS A 98 -0.75 1.28 -1.06
CA CYS A 98 -2.07 1.44 -1.66
C CYS A 98 -3.22 1.19 -0.67
N LYS A 99 -3.11 0.18 0.19
CA LYS A 99 -4.08 -0.02 1.28
C LYS A 99 -4.16 1.19 2.23
N THR A 100 -3.03 1.85 2.48
CA THR A 100 -2.99 3.08 3.29
C THR A 100 -3.72 4.22 2.59
N ILE A 101 -3.46 4.40 1.29
CA ILE A 101 -4.12 5.41 0.47
C ILE A 101 -5.63 5.16 0.38
N ASP A 102 -6.06 3.92 0.13
CA ASP A 102 -7.47 3.55 0.09
C ASP A 102 -8.18 3.82 1.42
N PHE A 103 -7.52 3.50 2.54
CA PHE A 103 -8.02 3.83 3.87
C PHE A 103 -8.17 5.35 4.07
N MET A 104 -7.18 6.12 3.61
CA MET A 104 -7.22 7.59 3.65
C MET A 104 -8.22 8.20 2.66
N ALA A 105 -8.53 7.53 1.55
CA ALA A 105 -9.55 7.96 0.61
C ALA A 105 -10.98 7.61 1.09
N GLY A 106 -11.09 6.59 1.94
CA GLY A 106 -12.34 5.98 2.37
C GLY A 106 -13.17 6.80 3.38
N PRO A 107 -14.35 6.26 3.76
CA PRO A 107 -15.31 6.95 4.62
C PRO A 107 -14.75 7.39 5.98
N TYR A 108 -13.84 6.57 6.55
CA TYR A 108 -13.18 6.90 7.80
C TYR A 108 -12.46 8.23 7.77
N ALA A 109 -11.59 8.43 6.78
CA ALA A 109 -10.71 9.59 6.79
C ALA A 109 -11.45 10.87 6.42
N GLN A 110 -12.44 10.77 5.51
CA GLN A 110 -13.37 11.87 5.21
C GLN A 110 -14.11 12.31 6.47
N CYS A 111 -14.61 11.35 7.25
CA CYS A 111 -15.28 11.72 8.49
C CYS A 111 -14.32 12.21 9.57
N ALA A 112 -13.11 11.65 9.66
CA ALA A 112 -12.08 12.13 10.58
C ALA A 112 -11.77 13.62 10.32
N ALA A 113 -11.69 14.04 9.05
CA ALA A 113 -11.54 15.44 8.68
C ALA A 113 -12.74 16.29 9.14
N LYS A 114 -13.97 15.81 8.94
CA LYS A 114 -15.20 16.48 9.42
C LYS A 114 -15.23 16.61 10.95
N LEU A 115 -14.92 15.55 11.69
CA LEU A 115 -14.84 15.55 13.15
C LEU A 115 -13.74 16.50 13.66
N LYS A 116 -12.59 16.54 12.98
CA LYS A 116 -11.51 17.49 13.29
C LYS A 116 -11.93 18.94 13.03
N ALA A 117 -12.80 19.20 12.06
CA ALA A 117 -13.32 20.55 11.77
C ALA A 117 -14.54 20.93 12.62
N SER A 118 -15.21 19.97 13.27
CA SER A 118 -16.41 20.20 14.08
C SER A 118 -16.16 21.20 15.21
N HIS A 119 -17.15 22.05 15.50
CA HIS A 119 -17.18 22.91 16.69
C HIS A 119 -17.69 22.17 17.94
N ASP A 120 -18.46 21.09 17.76
CA ASP A 120 -18.96 20.23 18.83
C ASP A 120 -18.04 19.02 18.97
N LYS A 121 -16.89 19.21 19.62
CA LYS A 121 -15.92 18.14 19.89
C LYS A 121 -16.03 17.69 21.33
N THR A 122 -16.18 16.39 21.52
CA THR A 122 -15.97 15.77 22.83
C THR A 122 -14.50 15.89 23.25
N GLU A 123 -14.22 15.64 24.53
CA GLU A 123 -12.84 15.50 25.02
C GLU A 123 -12.08 14.40 24.26
N CYS A 124 -12.77 13.32 23.87
CA CYS A 124 -12.16 12.19 23.16
C CYS A 124 -11.73 12.56 21.74
N ILE A 125 -12.58 13.25 20.98
CA ILE A 125 -12.22 13.78 19.66
C ILE A 125 -11.16 14.87 19.76
N THR A 126 -11.25 15.74 20.77
CA THR A 126 -10.26 16.78 21.04
C THR A 126 -8.89 16.16 21.30
N TRP A 127 -8.80 15.18 22.19
CA TRP A 127 -7.57 14.44 22.46
C TRP A 127 -7.12 13.68 21.20
N TYR A 128 -8.02 13.02 20.47
CA TYR A 128 -7.67 12.23 19.29
C TYR A 128 -6.94 13.06 18.23
N PHE A 129 -7.38 14.29 17.98
CA PHE A 129 -6.78 15.20 17.00
C PHE A 129 -5.80 16.22 17.57
N SER A 130 -5.53 16.22 18.87
CA SER A 130 -4.54 17.13 19.47
C SER A 130 -3.11 16.80 19.04
N ASP A 131 -2.22 17.79 19.11
CA ASP A 131 -0.79 17.52 19.09
C ASP A 131 -0.39 16.69 20.33
N LYS A 132 0.38 15.62 20.11
CA LYS A 132 0.89 14.69 21.13
C LYS A 132 2.41 14.63 21.10
N SER A 133 3.08 15.57 20.46
CA SER A 133 4.55 15.66 20.35
C SER A 133 5.26 15.57 21.71
N LYS A 134 4.63 16.10 22.77
CA LYS A 134 5.14 16.08 24.15
C LYS A 134 4.89 14.78 24.93
N MET A 135 4.10 13.85 24.41
CA MET A 135 3.79 12.57 25.07
C MET A 135 4.75 11.46 24.62
N SER A 136 5.15 10.59 25.55
CA SER A 136 5.84 9.35 25.20
C SER A 136 4.93 8.40 24.41
N THR A 137 5.52 7.45 23.68
CA THR A 137 4.75 6.40 22.97
C THR A 137 3.84 5.62 23.92
N GLU A 138 4.34 5.29 25.12
CA GLU A 138 3.60 4.54 26.13
C GLU A 138 2.40 5.33 26.66
N GLN A 139 2.57 6.64 26.91
CA GLN A 139 1.47 7.54 27.28
C GLN A 139 0.42 7.64 26.18
N LYS A 140 0.85 7.78 24.91
CA LYS A 140 -0.06 7.81 23.75
C LYS A 140 -0.89 6.53 23.66
N CYS A 141 -0.24 5.38 23.83
CA CYS A 141 -0.91 4.08 23.81
C CYS A 141 -1.89 3.90 24.97
N ALA A 142 -1.50 4.24 26.20
CA ALA A 142 -2.38 4.14 27.37
C ALA A 142 -3.63 5.02 27.21
N GLN A 143 -3.44 6.26 26.78
CA GLN A 143 -4.54 7.20 26.52
C GLN A 143 -5.43 6.73 25.37
N PHE A 144 -4.85 6.24 24.28
CA PHE A 144 -5.63 5.71 23.16
C PHE A 144 -6.48 4.52 23.60
N LYS A 145 -5.91 3.59 24.36
CA LYS A 145 -6.63 2.44 24.91
C LYS A 145 -7.78 2.87 25.82
N ALA A 146 -7.54 3.83 26.71
CA ALA A 146 -8.55 4.35 27.63
C ALA A 146 -9.68 5.10 26.91
N LYS A 147 -9.36 5.85 25.84
CA LYS A 147 -10.31 6.68 25.10
C LYS A 147 -10.91 5.96 23.88
N LYS A 148 -10.48 4.74 23.54
CA LYS A 148 -10.93 4.01 22.35
C LYS A 148 -12.45 3.93 22.24
N ALA A 149 -13.11 3.52 23.32
CA ALA A 149 -14.57 3.34 23.32
C ALA A 149 -15.34 4.66 23.06
N CYS A 150 -14.90 5.78 23.63
CA CYS A 150 -15.56 7.07 23.37
C CYS A 150 -15.22 7.61 21.97
N ILE A 151 -14.00 7.40 21.47
CA ILE A 151 -13.65 7.73 20.08
C ILE A 151 -14.56 6.96 19.12
N GLU A 152 -14.70 5.64 19.31
CA GLU A 152 -15.59 4.81 18.51
C GLU A 152 -17.04 5.28 18.55
N LYS A 153 -17.54 5.65 19.74
CA LYS A 153 -18.88 6.21 19.90
C LYS A 153 -19.05 7.52 19.10
N ASP A 154 -18.06 8.41 19.14
CA ASP A 154 -18.12 9.69 18.43
C ASP A 154 -18.04 9.53 16.91
N PHE A 155 -17.22 8.58 16.44
CA PHE A 155 -17.20 8.18 15.03
C PHE A 155 -18.52 7.54 14.61
N GLY A 156 -19.07 6.59 15.38
CA GLY A 156 -20.35 5.97 15.08
C GLY A 156 -21.49 7.00 14.99
N LYS A 157 -21.58 7.89 15.98
CA LYS A 157 -22.60 8.95 16.04
C LYS A 157 -22.49 9.94 14.88
N SER A 158 -21.27 10.36 14.53
CA SER A 158 -21.05 11.46 13.58
C SER A 158 -20.87 11.01 12.14
N CYS A 159 -20.51 9.74 11.93
CA CYS A 159 -20.06 9.19 10.66
C CYS A 159 -20.83 7.92 10.22
N GLY A 160 -21.65 7.34 11.08
CA GLY A 160 -22.40 6.11 10.83
C GLY A 160 -21.59 4.82 10.94
N ASP A 161 -22.30 3.70 10.93
CA ASP A 161 -21.77 2.36 11.22
C ASP A 161 -20.72 1.88 10.22
N ALA A 162 -20.86 2.23 8.94
CA ALA A 162 -19.87 1.85 7.91
C ALA A 162 -18.49 2.47 8.22
N THR A 163 -18.47 3.71 8.69
CA THR A 163 -17.24 4.41 9.09
C THR A 163 -16.67 3.81 10.37
N LEU A 164 -17.51 3.53 11.37
CA LEU A 164 -17.09 2.87 12.60
C LEU A 164 -16.46 1.50 12.31
N LYS A 165 -17.08 0.71 11.44
CA LYS A 165 -16.54 -0.57 10.99
C LYS A 165 -15.18 -0.39 10.32
N SER A 166 -15.04 0.61 9.45
CA SER A 166 -13.75 0.93 8.81
C SER A 166 -12.68 1.35 9.82
N PHE A 167 -13.03 2.09 10.87
CA PHE A 167 -12.13 2.45 11.97
C PHE A 167 -11.62 1.19 12.69
N GLN A 168 -12.54 0.31 13.08
CA GLN A 168 -12.25 -0.91 13.84
C GLN A 168 -11.42 -1.92 13.03
N GLN A 169 -11.71 -2.07 11.74
CA GLN A 169 -10.98 -2.99 10.86
C GLN A 169 -9.57 -2.51 10.49
N ASN A 170 -9.27 -1.22 10.66
CA ASN A 170 -7.99 -0.61 10.30
C ASN A 170 -7.27 -0.04 11.53
N MET A 171 -7.48 -0.64 12.71
CA MET A 171 -6.91 -0.17 13.97
C MET A 171 -5.39 -0.01 13.92
N ASP A 172 -4.67 -0.83 13.16
CA ASP A 172 -3.21 -0.72 12.99
C ASP A 172 -2.78 0.57 12.30
N TYR A 173 -3.62 1.12 11.42
CA TYR A 173 -3.38 2.43 10.79
C TYR A 173 -3.82 3.56 11.69
N VAL A 174 -5.01 3.44 12.26
CA VAL A 174 -5.60 4.41 13.21
C VAL A 174 -4.65 4.66 14.39
N SER A 175 -4.09 3.61 14.97
CA SER A 175 -3.23 3.71 16.15
C SER A 175 -1.92 4.42 15.82
N LYS A 176 -1.38 4.25 14.60
CA LYS A 176 -0.20 4.99 14.12
C LYS A 176 -0.46 6.49 14.03
N PHE A 177 -1.65 6.91 13.63
CA PHE A 177 -2.01 8.34 13.59
C PHE A 177 -1.98 9.01 14.97
N VAL A 178 -2.28 8.26 16.03
CA VAL A 178 -2.18 8.77 17.41
C VAL A 178 -0.81 8.51 18.05
N GLY A 179 0.14 7.96 17.29
CA GLY A 179 1.48 7.63 17.76
C GLY A 179 1.54 6.44 18.72
N CYS A 180 0.60 5.50 18.59
CA CYS A 180 0.61 4.21 19.27
C CYS A 180 0.73 3.07 18.24
N PRO A 181 1.92 2.73 17.74
CA PRO A 181 2.07 1.59 16.83
C PRO A 181 1.67 0.29 17.56
N VAL A 182 0.76 -0.49 16.96
CA VAL A 182 0.51 -1.87 17.41
C VAL A 182 1.74 -2.68 16.98
N HIS A 183 2.41 -3.33 17.92
CA HIS A 183 3.48 -4.29 17.67
C HIS A 183 2.89 -5.68 17.49
#